data_AF-A0A287DCF3-F1
#
_entry.id   AF-A0A287DCF3-F1
#
_cell.length_a   1.000
_cell.length_b   1.000
_cell.length_c   1.000
_cell.angle_alpha   90.00
_cell.angle_beta   90.00
_cell.angle_gamma   90.00
#
_symmetry.space_group_name_H-M   'P 1'
#
loop_
_entity.id
_entity.type
_entity.pdbx_description
1 polymer ?
#
loop_
_entity_poly.entity_id
_entity_poly.type
_entity_poly.pdbx_seq_one_letter_code
_entity_poly.pdbx_strand_id
1 'polypeptide(L)'
;MAGKPILHYFDGRGRMEPIRWLLAATGEEFEEKFMKTREDLEKLRNDGSLMFQQVPMVEIDGMKLVQTKAILNYIAAKHNLYGKDIKERALIDMYTEGMADLNEMIIYYPSLPPGDKEGRLTQIKEKARNRYFPAFEKVLKSHGQDYLVGNRLSKADVHLTELLYHTEELDSTVLANFPLLKALRTRVSNLPTVKKFLQPGSQRKPFDDENRVEAVKKIFIK
;
A
#
# COMPACT_ATOMS: atom_id res chain seq x y z
N MET A 1 12.33 -18.61 17.83
CA MET A 1 11.16 -18.25 16.99
C MET A 1 11.24 -16.76 16.77
N ALA A 2 11.25 -16.28 15.53
CA ALA A 2 11.15 -14.84 15.28
C ALA A 2 9.79 -14.34 15.80
N GLY A 3 9.76 -13.20 16.47
CA GLY A 3 8.52 -12.57 16.94
C GLY A 3 7.67 -12.07 15.78
N LYS A 4 6.44 -11.62 16.08
CA LYS A 4 5.57 -10.97 15.08
C LYS A 4 6.26 -9.73 14.49
N PRO A 5 6.05 -9.40 13.20
CA PRO A 5 6.53 -8.14 12.65
C PRO A 5 6.01 -6.94 13.46
N ILE A 6 6.86 -5.94 13.70
CA ILE A 6 6.48 -4.70 14.42
C ILE A 6 6.62 -3.52 13.47
N LEU A 7 5.50 -2.85 13.17
CA LEU A 7 5.44 -1.72 12.24
C LEU A 7 5.57 -0.41 13.01
N HIS A 8 6.60 0.38 12.69
CA HIS A 8 6.83 1.71 13.25
C HIS A 8 6.40 2.77 12.26
N TYR A 9 5.32 3.47 12.60
CA TYR A 9 4.74 4.54 11.77
C TYR A 9 3.85 5.46 12.62
N PHE A 10 3.20 6.45 12.02
CA PHE A 10 2.08 7.15 12.68
C PHE A 10 0.77 6.35 12.53
N ASP A 11 -0.23 6.69 13.34
CA ASP A 11 -1.56 6.06 13.28
C ASP A 11 -2.40 6.57 12.10
N GLY A 12 -2.05 6.08 10.91
CA GLY A 12 -2.67 6.42 9.64
C GLY A 12 -2.15 5.58 8.48
N ARG A 13 -2.66 5.84 7.28
CA ARG A 13 -2.29 5.08 6.08
C ARG A 13 -0.85 5.34 5.68
N GLY A 14 -0.61 6.50 5.08
CA GLY A 14 0.66 6.89 4.48
C GLY A 14 1.34 5.77 3.69
N ARG A 15 2.67 5.69 3.79
CA ARG A 15 3.48 4.68 3.10
C ARG A 15 3.52 3.32 3.79
N MET A 16 2.86 3.17 4.96
CA MET A 16 2.79 1.91 5.71
C MET A 16 1.56 1.09 5.30
N GLU A 17 0.53 1.70 4.73
CA GLU A 17 -0.70 0.99 4.35
C GLU A 17 -0.45 -0.18 3.38
N PRO A 18 0.38 -0.06 2.33
CA PRO A 18 0.67 -1.20 1.45
C PRO A 18 1.33 -2.37 2.20
N ILE A 19 2.13 -2.07 3.23
CA ILE A 19 2.79 -3.09 4.07
C ILE A 19 1.74 -3.83 4.92
N ARG A 20 0.77 -3.10 5.50
CA ARG A 20 -0.35 -3.70 6.24
C ARG A 20 -1.18 -4.60 5.34
N TRP A 21 -1.52 -4.14 4.13
CA TRP A 21 -2.26 -4.93 3.15
C TRP A 21 -1.53 -6.22 2.77
N LEU A 22 -0.22 -6.14 2.53
CA LEU A 22 0.55 -7.31 2.14
C LEU A 22 0.67 -8.33 3.28
N LEU A 23 1.01 -7.91 4.51
CA LEU A 23 1.04 -8.81 5.68
C LEU A 23 -0.34 -9.41 5.97
N ALA A 24 -1.39 -8.60 5.86
CA ALA A 24 -2.74 -9.10 6.02
C ALA A 24 -3.07 -10.16 4.96
N ALA A 25 -2.67 -9.98 3.70
CA ALA A 25 -2.90 -10.96 2.65
C ALA A 25 -2.17 -12.29 2.90
N THR A 26 -0.97 -12.27 3.51
CA THR A 26 -0.23 -13.49 3.89
C THR A 26 -0.82 -14.22 5.09
N GLY A 27 -1.66 -13.53 5.88
CA GLY A 27 -2.19 -14.03 7.15
C GLY A 27 -1.21 -13.94 8.32
N GLU A 28 -0.06 -13.30 8.14
CA GLU A 28 0.90 -13.03 9.22
C GLU A 28 0.36 -11.92 10.12
N GLU A 29 0.19 -12.23 11.41
CA GLU A 29 -0.20 -11.22 12.40
C GLU A 29 0.97 -10.27 12.70
N PHE A 30 0.69 -8.99 12.85
CA PHE A 30 1.69 -7.97 13.12
C PHE A 30 1.25 -7.00 14.21
N GLU A 31 2.22 -6.38 14.87
CA GLU A 31 2.02 -5.35 15.88
C GLU A 31 2.32 -3.97 15.30
N GLU A 32 1.74 -2.93 15.89
CA GLU A 32 1.98 -1.53 15.50
C GLU A 32 2.48 -0.73 16.70
N LYS A 33 3.60 -0.03 16.51
CA LYS A 33 4.12 0.96 17.44
C LYS A 33 3.95 2.33 16.81
N PHE A 34 2.92 3.05 17.28
CA PHE A 34 2.63 4.38 16.75
C PHE A 34 3.51 5.44 17.36
N MET A 35 4.16 6.22 16.50
CA MET A 35 4.73 7.51 16.86
C MET A 35 3.59 8.52 17.01
N LYS A 36 3.47 9.12 18.19
CA LYS A 36 2.43 10.11 18.51
C LYS A 36 2.99 11.52 18.56
N THR A 37 4.27 11.66 18.88
CA THR A 37 4.96 12.96 18.96
C THR A 37 6.25 12.97 18.15
N ARG A 38 6.84 14.16 18.02
CA ARG A 38 8.15 14.33 17.40
C ARG A 38 9.25 13.61 18.19
N GLU A 39 9.14 13.62 19.51
CA GLU A 39 10.10 12.97 20.42
C GLU A 39 10.14 11.45 20.21
N ASP A 40 9.01 10.82 19.86
CA ASP A 40 8.99 9.39 19.49
C ASP A 40 9.85 9.12 18.25
N LEU A 41 9.75 9.99 17.23
CA LEU A 41 10.57 9.89 16.02
C LEU A 41 12.05 10.14 16.32
N GLU A 42 12.37 11.17 17.11
CA GLU A 42 13.76 11.47 17.49
C GLU A 42 14.36 10.34 18.33
N LYS A 43 13.57 9.63 19.16
CA LYS A 43 14.02 8.43 19.88
C LYS A 43 14.49 7.33 18.94
N LEU A 44 13.71 7.02 17.90
CA LEU A 44 14.06 6.03 16.87
C LEU A 44 15.25 6.46 15.99
N ARG A 45 15.48 7.77 15.84
CA ARG A 45 16.67 8.30 15.17
C ARG A 45 17.91 8.14 16.04
N ASN A 46 17.81 8.54 17.30
CA ASN A 46 18.92 8.57 18.26
C ASN A 46 19.39 7.17 18.67
N ASP A 47 18.50 6.17 18.69
CA ASP A 47 18.86 4.78 18.99
C ASP A 47 19.44 4.01 17.78
N GLY A 48 19.59 4.69 16.63
CA GLY A 48 20.15 4.10 15.41
C GLY A 48 19.21 3.14 14.68
N SER A 49 17.93 3.06 15.05
CA SER A 49 16.97 2.15 14.40
C SER A 49 16.63 2.54 12.96
N LEU A 50 16.75 3.81 12.61
CA LEU A 50 16.39 4.34 11.29
C LEU A 50 17.64 4.64 10.46
N MET A 51 18.04 3.70 9.60
CA MET A 51 19.24 3.84 8.73
C MET A 51 19.28 5.18 7.97
N PHE A 52 18.13 5.66 7.49
CA PHE A 52 18.00 6.94 6.78
C PHE A 52 17.16 7.96 7.53
N GLN A 53 17.04 7.82 8.86
CA GLN A 53 16.30 8.75 9.73
C GLN A 53 14.81 8.92 9.38
N GLN A 54 14.25 7.95 8.66
CA GLN A 54 12.92 7.95 8.06
C GLN A 54 12.16 6.68 8.43
N VAL A 55 10.84 6.81 8.50
CA VAL A 55 9.89 5.69 8.47
C VAL A 55 9.19 5.65 7.10
N PRO A 56 8.56 4.54 6.66
CA PRO A 56 8.30 3.28 7.37
C PRO A 56 9.55 2.54 7.87
N MET A 57 9.44 1.95 9.06
CA MET A 57 10.38 0.95 9.57
C MET A 57 9.61 -0.27 10.08
N VAL A 58 10.13 -1.46 9.80
CA VAL A 58 9.56 -2.73 10.26
C VAL A 58 10.63 -3.58 10.92
N GLU A 59 10.38 -3.99 12.16
CA GLU A 59 11.15 -5.05 12.81
C GLU A 59 10.60 -6.39 12.33
N ILE A 60 11.41 -7.19 11.63
CA ILE A 60 11.00 -8.51 11.10
C ILE A 60 12.23 -9.42 10.96
N ASP A 61 12.11 -10.66 11.42
CA ASP A 61 13.15 -11.70 11.30
C ASP A 61 14.55 -11.25 11.80
N GLY A 62 14.58 -10.47 12.89
CA GLY A 62 15.80 -9.94 13.50
C GLY A 62 16.37 -8.69 12.81
N MET A 63 15.73 -8.19 11.75
CA MET A 63 16.14 -6.99 11.03
C MET A 63 15.27 -5.78 11.39
N LYS A 64 15.83 -4.58 11.26
CA LYS A 64 15.11 -3.30 11.25
C LYS A 64 15.12 -2.75 9.81
N LEU A 65 14.12 -3.13 9.01
CA LEU A 65 14.04 -2.73 7.61
C LEU A 65 13.39 -1.35 7.49
N VAL A 66 14.04 -0.45 6.75
CA VAL A 66 13.47 0.83 6.30
C VAL A 66 13.29 0.80 4.77
N GLN A 67 12.65 1.84 4.22
CA GLN A 67 12.25 1.96 2.80
C GLN A 67 11.11 1.00 2.42
N THR A 68 9.94 1.59 2.11
CA THR A 68 8.70 0.86 1.81
C THR A 68 8.90 -0.27 0.79
N LYS A 69 9.60 0.00 -0.31
CA LYS A 69 9.84 -0.98 -1.37
C LYS A 69 10.68 -2.16 -0.88
N ALA A 70 11.73 -1.90 -0.09
CA ALA A 70 12.58 -2.96 0.46
C ALA A 70 11.79 -3.87 1.42
N ILE A 71 10.96 -3.27 2.28
CA ILE A 71 10.09 -3.99 3.22
C ILE A 71 9.08 -4.87 2.45
N LEU A 72 8.36 -4.30 1.47
CA LEU A 72 7.40 -5.04 0.65
C LEU A 72 8.06 -6.18 -0.14
N ASN A 73 9.25 -5.95 -0.67
CA ASN A 73 10.00 -6.95 -1.41
C ASN A 73 10.40 -8.13 -0.53
N TYR A 74 10.85 -7.85 0.70
CA TYR A 74 11.17 -8.88 1.67
C TYR A 74 9.96 -9.74 2.03
N ILE A 75 8.84 -9.10 2.40
CA ILE A 75 7.60 -9.79 2.75
C ILE A 75 7.10 -10.63 1.56
N ALA A 76 7.06 -10.04 0.36
CA ALA A 76 6.60 -10.77 -0.82
C ALA A 76 7.48 -11.99 -1.13
N ALA A 77 8.80 -11.89 -0.99
CA ALA A 77 9.71 -13.00 -1.20
C ALA A 77 9.54 -14.10 -0.12
N LYS A 78 9.48 -13.70 1.16
CA LYS A 78 9.26 -14.60 2.31
C LYS A 78 8.00 -15.45 2.15
N HIS A 79 6.94 -14.89 1.57
CA HIS A 79 5.63 -15.54 1.44
C HIS A 79 5.29 -16.03 0.02
N ASN A 80 6.27 -16.15 -0.88
CA ASN A 80 6.09 -16.63 -2.26
C ASN A 80 5.09 -15.79 -3.09
N LEU A 81 4.95 -14.50 -2.79
CA LEU A 81 4.11 -13.54 -3.52
C LEU A 81 4.91 -12.71 -4.55
N TYR A 82 6.09 -13.18 -4.93
CA TYR A 82 7.05 -12.43 -5.75
C TYR A 82 7.54 -13.24 -6.97
N GLY A 83 6.63 -13.95 -7.63
CA GLY A 83 6.93 -14.73 -8.84
C GLY A 83 7.87 -15.93 -8.60
N LYS A 84 7.96 -16.85 -9.59
CA LYS A 84 8.84 -18.04 -9.51
C LYS A 84 10.23 -17.77 -10.04
N ASP A 85 10.36 -16.80 -10.94
CA ASP A 85 11.58 -16.55 -11.68
C ASP A 85 11.79 -15.05 -11.90
N ILE A 86 12.95 -14.71 -12.45
CA ILE A 86 13.36 -13.33 -12.68
C ILE A 86 12.44 -12.58 -13.65
N LYS A 87 11.79 -13.28 -14.60
CA LYS A 87 10.90 -12.64 -15.59
C LYS A 87 9.59 -12.25 -14.94
N GLU A 88 8.99 -13.15 -14.16
CA GLU A 88 7.78 -12.82 -13.40
C GLU A 88 8.05 -11.73 -12.35
N ARG A 89 9.20 -11.77 -11.68
CA ARG A 89 9.62 -10.69 -10.76
C ARG A 89 9.70 -9.34 -11.45
N ALA A 90 10.32 -9.28 -12.62
CA ALA A 90 10.43 -8.04 -13.39
C ALA A 90 9.05 -7.46 -13.76
N LEU A 91 8.09 -8.30 -14.14
CA LEU A 91 6.72 -7.86 -14.42
C LEU A 91 6.03 -7.36 -13.16
N ILE A 92 6.12 -8.11 -12.06
CA ILE A 92 5.56 -7.72 -10.76
C ILE A 92 6.11 -6.37 -10.32
N ASP A 93 7.43 -6.16 -10.44
CA ASP A 93 8.07 -4.90 -10.06
C ASP A 93 7.59 -3.74 -10.92
N MET A 94 7.63 -3.89 -12.25
CA MET A 94 7.11 -2.88 -13.17
C MET A 94 5.67 -2.47 -12.85
N TYR A 95 4.82 -3.45 -12.53
CA TYR A 95 3.42 -3.19 -12.18
C TYR A 95 3.31 -2.46 -10.85
N THR A 96 3.99 -2.92 -9.80
CA THR A 96 3.91 -2.29 -8.47
C THR A 96 4.55 -0.90 -8.42
N GLU A 97 5.57 -0.64 -9.24
CA GLU A 97 6.17 0.69 -9.37
C GLU A 97 5.19 1.67 -10.03
N GLY A 98 4.49 1.26 -11.10
CA GLY A 98 3.45 2.08 -11.70
C GLY A 98 2.27 2.34 -10.76
N MET A 99 1.90 1.36 -9.92
CA MET A 99 0.89 1.53 -8.88
C MET A 99 1.35 2.53 -7.81
N ALA A 100 2.62 2.46 -7.40
CA ALA A 100 3.21 3.36 -6.42
C ALA A 100 3.14 4.82 -6.87
N ASP A 101 3.39 5.11 -8.15
CA ASP A 101 3.28 6.47 -8.70
C ASP A 101 1.88 7.08 -8.51
N LEU A 102 0.82 6.30 -8.76
CA LEU A 102 -0.56 6.77 -8.56
C LEU A 102 -0.90 6.86 -7.07
N ASN A 103 -0.51 5.85 -6.28
CA ASN A 103 -0.77 5.81 -4.85
C ASN A 103 -0.09 6.97 -4.12
N GLU A 104 1.09 7.39 -4.58
CA GLU A 104 1.82 8.53 -4.03
C GLU A 104 0.99 9.83 -4.10
N MET A 105 0.30 10.04 -5.23
CA MET A 105 -0.57 11.19 -5.40
C MET A 105 -1.76 11.15 -4.45
N ILE A 106 -2.28 9.96 -4.18
CA ILE A 106 -3.40 9.73 -3.25
C ILE A 106 -2.96 9.94 -1.81
N ILE A 107 -1.79 9.41 -1.42
CA ILE A 107 -1.22 9.57 -0.07
C ILE A 107 -1.06 11.05 0.29
N TYR A 108 -0.60 11.89 -0.65
CA TYR A 108 -0.40 13.31 -0.38
C TYR A 108 -1.68 14.15 -0.46
N TYR A 109 -2.74 13.68 -1.12
CA TYR A 109 -3.97 14.44 -1.34
C TYR A 109 -4.58 15.04 -0.06
N PRO A 110 -4.72 14.31 1.06
CA PRO A 110 -5.26 14.87 2.31
C PRO A 110 -4.48 16.06 2.83
N SER A 111 -3.16 16.08 2.59
CA SER A 111 -2.21 17.07 3.12
C SER A 111 -2.10 18.33 2.26
N LEU A 112 -2.74 18.37 1.10
CA LEU A 112 -2.71 19.53 0.21
C LEU A 112 -3.49 20.73 0.78
N PRO A 113 -3.07 21.96 0.47
CA PRO A 113 -3.89 23.15 0.71
C PRO A 113 -5.27 23.02 0.06
N PRO A 114 -6.34 23.59 0.65
CA PRO A 114 -7.69 23.49 0.10
C PRO A 114 -7.80 23.90 -1.37
N GLY A 115 -7.09 24.97 -1.79
CA GLY A 115 -7.08 25.45 -3.18
C GLY A 115 -6.45 24.49 -4.20
N ASP A 116 -5.60 23.55 -3.75
CA ASP A 116 -4.91 22.61 -4.63
C ASP A 116 -5.61 21.24 -4.70
N LYS A 117 -6.55 20.97 -3.79
CA LYS A 117 -7.22 19.66 -3.69
C LYS A 117 -8.02 19.35 -4.95
N GLU A 118 -8.80 20.28 -5.48
CA GLU A 118 -9.61 20.03 -6.68
C GLU A 118 -8.74 19.64 -7.89
N GLY A 119 -7.69 20.43 -8.16
CA GLY A 119 -6.74 20.15 -9.24
C GLY A 119 -6.06 18.79 -9.08
N ARG A 120 -5.61 18.45 -7.86
CA ARG A 120 -5.03 17.13 -7.58
C ARG A 120 -6.02 16.01 -7.79
N LEU A 121 -7.26 16.16 -7.32
CA LEU A 121 -8.29 15.13 -7.46
C LEU A 121 -8.58 14.85 -8.94
N THR A 122 -8.71 15.90 -9.76
CA THR A 122 -8.85 15.78 -11.21
C THR A 122 -7.66 15.03 -11.81
N GLN A 123 -6.44 15.39 -11.43
CA GLN A 123 -5.23 14.74 -11.93
C GLN A 123 -5.16 13.24 -11.56
N ILE A 124 -5.53 12.88 -10.32
CA ILE A 124 -5.61 11.48 -9.86
C ILE A 124 -6.62 10.72 -10.72
N LYS A 125 -7.83 11.26 -10.88
CA LYS A 125 -8.92 10.68 -11.66
C LYS A 125 -8.52 10.45 -13.12
N GLU A 126 -7.90 11.44 -13.76
CA GLU A 126 -7.44 11.33 -15.14
C GLU A 126 -6.33 10.29 -15.30
N LYS A 127 -5.34 10.30 -14.42
CA LYS A 127 -4.26 9.31 -14.46
C LYS A 127 -4.78 7.89 -14.22
N ALA A 128 -5.69 7.71 -13.27
CA ALA A 128 -6.34 6.42 -13.04
C ALA A 128 -7.05 5.94 -14.32
N ARG A 129 -7.95 6.76 -14.88
CA ARG A 129 -8.80 6.39 -16.04
C ARG A 129 -8.04 6.27 -17.36
N ASN A 130 -7.02 7.09 -17.60
CA ASN A 130 -6.41 7.24 -18.93
C ASN A 130 -4.99 6.66 -19.02
N ARG A 131 -4.35 6.33 -17.90
CA ARG A 131 -2.98 5.79 -17.88
C ARG A 131 -2.90 4.44 -17.19
N TYR A 132 -3.25 4.38 -15.91
CA TYR A 132 -2.93 3.21 -15.09
C TYR A 132 -3.96 2.08 -15.25
N PHE A 133 -5.25 2.37 -15.11
CA PHE A 133 -6.29 1.32 -15.19
C PHE A 133 -6.40 0.68 -16.57
N PRO A 134 -6.33 1.42 -17.69
CA PRO A 134 -6.27 0.80 -19.02
C PRO A 134 -5.08 -0.15 -19.19
N ALA A 135 -3.92 0.16 -18.58
CA ALA A 135 -2.74 -0.68 -18.66
C ALA A 135 -2.97 -2.03 -17.96
N PHE A 136 -3.49 -2.03 -16.73
CA PHE A 136 -3.75 -3.25 -15.98
C PHE A 136 -4.95 -4.04 -16.51
N GLU A 137 -6.00 -3.36 -16.97
CA GLU A 137 -7.14 -3.99 -17.66
C GLU A 137 -6.64 -4.72 -18.93
N LYS A 138 -5.73 -4.09 -19.69
CA LYS A 138 -5.11 -4.72 -20.87
C LYS A 138 -4.25 -5.93 -20.52
N VAL A 139 -3.50 -5.89 -19.41
CA VAL A 139 -2.75 -7.05 -18.92
C VAL A 139 -3.70 -8.23 -18.69
N LEU A 140 -4.74 -8.05 -17.87
CA LEU A 140 -5.73 -9.10 -17.59
C LEU A 140 -6.40 -9.62 -18.87
N LYS A 141 -6.76 -8.72 -19.79
CA LYS A 141 -7.36 -9.09 -21.09
C LYS A 141 -6.40 -9.88 -21.99
N SER A 142 -5.11 -9.57 -21.96
CA SER A 142 -4.12 -10.17 -22.87
C SER A 142 -3.93 -11.66 -22.66
N HIS A 143 -4.01 -12.12 -21.41
CA HIS A 143 -3.81 -13.52 -21.06
C HIS A 143 -5.08 -14.21 -20.53
N GLY A 144 -6.13 -13.46 -20.17
CA GLY A 144 -7.42 -14.03 -19.74
C GLY A 144 -7.33 -14.85 -18.44
N GLN A 145 -6.41 -14.49 -17.55
CA GLN A 145 -6.15 -15.21 -16.29
C GLN A 145 -6.70 -14.43 -15.10
N ASP A 146 -6.75 -15.10 -13.94
CA ASP A 146 -7.32 -14.53 -12.72
C ASP A 146 -6.39 -13.58 -11.98
N TYR A 147 -5.08 -13.64 -12.23
CA TYR A 147 -4.08 -12.81 -11.58
C TYR A 147 -3.18 -12.15 -12.61
N LEU A 148 -2.54 -11.04 -12.23
CA LEU A 148 -1.73 -10.21 -13.13
C LEU A 148 -0.51 -10.96 -13.69
N VAL A 149 0.08 -11.87 -12.91
CA VAL A 149 1.32 -12.57 -13.28
C VAL A 149 1.25 -14.04 -12.91
N GLY A 150 1.51 -14.92 -13.88
CA GLY A 150 1.71 -16.35 -13.65
C GLY A 150 0.49 -17.12 -13.14
N ASN A 151 -0.73 -16.58 -13.34
CA ASN A 151 -2.01 -17.10 -12.85
C ASN A 151 -2.02 -17.49 -11.36
N ARG A 152 -1.36 -16.70 -10.52
CA ARG A 152 -1.36 -16.88 -9.07
C ARG A 152 -1.27 -15.54 -8.36
N LEU A 153 -1.74 -15.52 -7.11
CA LEU A 153 -1.64 -14.33 -6.27
C LEU A 153 -0.18 -13.88 -6.12
N SER A 154 0.05 -12.59 -6.31
CA SER A 154 1.33 -11.91 -6.08
C SER A 154 1.11 -10.59 -5.32
N LYS A 155 2.20 -9.94 -4.88
CA LYS A 155 2.11 -8.59 -4.30
C LYS A 155 1.46 -7.58 -5.27
N ALA A 156 1.56 -7.79 -6.58
CA ALA A 156 0.95 -6.89 -7.57
C ALA A 156 -0.58 -6.91 -7.49
N ASP A 157 -1.20 -8.08 -7.30
CA ASP A 157 -2.65 -8.20 -7.18
C ASP A 157 -3.18 -7.57 -5.89
N VAL A 158 -2.43 -7.72 -4.79
CA VAL A 158 -2.75 -7.11 -3.48
C VAL A 158 -2.64 -5.59 -3.55
N HIS A 159 -1.53 -5.06 -4.08
CA HIS A 159 -1.35 -3.61 -4.23
C HIS A 159 -2.34 -2.98 -5.22
N LEU A 160 -2.67 -3.68 -6.32
CA LEU A 160 -3.70 -3.19 -7.23
C LEU A 160 -5.05 -3.14 -6.53
N THR A 161 -5.41 -4.17 -5.76
CA THR A 161 -6.65 -4.19 -4.99
C THR A 161 -6.74 -3.02 -4.01
N GLU A 162 -5.68 -2.78 -3.21
CA GLU A 162 -5.57 -1.61 -2.34
C GLU A 162 -5.79 -0.30 -3.11
N LEU A 163 -5.06 -0.11 -4.22
CA LEU A 163 -5.13 1.08 -5.03
C LEU A 163 -6.54 1.33 -5.59
N LEU A 164 -7.24 0.26 -6.01
CA LEU A 164 -8.62 0.34 -6.49
C LEU A 164 -9.55 0.87 -5.39
N TYR A 165 -9.46 0.33 -4.16
CA TYR A 165 -10.22 0.86 -3.01
C TYR A 165 -9.91 2.34 -2.76
N HIS A 166 -8.63 2.72 -2.72
CA HIS A 166 -8.23 4.11 -2.48
C HIS A 166 -8.77 5.07 -3.55
N THR A 167 -8.76 4.66 -4.82
CA THR A 167 -9.31 5.50 -5.89
C THR A 167 -10.83 5.58 -5.85
N GLU A 168 -11.54 4.51 -5.46
CA GLU A 168 -13.00 4.53 -5.34
C GLU A 168 -13.50 5.37 -4.17
N GLU A 169 -12.72 5.43 -3.08
CA GLU A 169 -12.98 6.35 -1.95
C GLU A 169 -12.92 7.83 -2.40
N LEU A 170 -12.14 8.15 -3.43
CA LEU A 170 -12.05 9.48 -4.04
C LEU A 170 -13.08 9.71 -5.16
N ASP A 171 -13.47 8.65 -5.86
CA ASP A 171 -14.40 8.68 -6.98
C ASP A 171 -15.02 7.29 -7.20
N SER A 172 -16.24 7.11 -6.72
CA SER A 172 -16.96 5.83 -6.81
C SER A 172 -17.23 5.35 -8.24
N THR A 173 -17.08 6.23 -9.24
CA THR A 173 -17.30 5.90 -10.66
C THR A 173 -16.01 5.53 -11.39
N VAL A 174 -14.85 5.61 -10.74
CA VAL A 174 -13.54 5.46 -11.40
C VAL A 174 -13.36 4.11 -12.08
N LEU A 175 -14.03 3.06 -11.59
CA LEU A 175 -13.96 1.70 -12.14
C LEU A 175 -15.08 1.37 -13.14
N ALA A 176 -15.95 2.31 -13.50
CA ALA A 176 -17.14 2.05 -14.32
C ALA A 176 -16.84 1.20 -15.56
N ASN A 177 -15.77 1.56 -16.28
CA ASN A 177 -15.37 0.98 -17.57
C ASN A 177 -14.26 -0.10 -17.47
N PHE A 178 -13.97 -0.61 -16.27
CA PHE A 178 -12.88 -1.59 -16.04
C PHE A 178 -13.41 -2.88 -15.39
N PRO A 179 -14.17 -3.71 -16.15
CA PRO A 179 -14.79 -4.92 -15.60
C PRO A 179 -13.77 -5.95 -15.10
N LEU A 180 -12.60 -6.10 -15.74
CA LEU A 180 -11.61 -7.07 -15.29
C LEU A 180 -10.92 -6.62 -14.00
N LEU A 181 -10.65 -5.32 -13.85
CA LEU A 181 -10.18 -4.77 -12.57
C LEU A 181 -11.20 -4.94 -11.44
N LYS A 182 -12.49 -4.72 -11.72
CA LYS A 182 -13.58 -5.00 -10.75
C LYS A 182 -13.60 -6.48 -10.34
N ALA A 183 -13.41 -7.39 -11.31
CA ALA A 183 -13.34 -8.82 -11.04
C ALA A 183 -12.10 -9.19 -10.19
N LEU A 184 -10.93 -8.63 -10.51
CA LEU A 184 -9.71 -8.81 -9.71
C LEU A 184 -9.89 -8.34 -8.27
N ARG A 185 -10.40 -7.11 -8.08
CA ARG A 185 -10.68 -6.56 -6.74
C ARG A 185 -11.59 -7.51 -5.97
N THR A 186 -12.70 -7.94 -6.57
CA THR A 186 -13.64 -8.88 -5.93
C THR A 186 -12.96 -10.20 -5.55
N ARG A 187 -12.16 -10.77 -6.45
CA ARG A 187 -11.45 -12.03 -6.22
C ARG A 187 -10.48 -11.92 -5.05
N VAL A 188 -9.62 -10.90 -5.04
CA VAL A 188 -8.63 -10.67 -3.97
C VAL A 188 -9.32 -10.33 -2.66
N SER A 189 -10.36 -9.48 -2.65
CA SER A 189 -11.14 -9.15 -1.46
C SER A 189 -11.84 -10.34 -0.82
N ASN A 190 -12.11 -11.41 -1.60
CA ASN A 190 -12.76 -12.62 -1.09
C ASN A 190 -11.77 -13.65 -0.52
N LEU A 191 -10.46 -13.45 -0.65
CA LEU A 191 -9.48 -14.28 0.06
C LEU A 191 -9.74 -14.18 1.57
N PRO A 192 -9.77 -15.30 2.33
CA PRO A 192 -10.17 -15.26 3.74
C PRO A 192 -9.39 -14.24 4.59
N THR A 193 -8.09 -14.13 4.36
CA THR A 193 -7.17 -13.23 5.07
C THR A 193 -7.44 -11.76 4.72
N VAL A 194 -7.60 -11.44 3.43
CA VAL A 194 -7.95 -10.09 2.97
C VAL A 194 -9.37 -9.71 3.39
N LYS A 195 -10.33 -10.63 3.28
CA LYS A 195 -11.71 -10.42 3.70
C LYS A 195 -11.79 -10.07 5.18
N LYS A 196 -11.02 -10.76 6.04
CA LYS A 196 -10.86 -10.43 7.46
C LYS A 196 -10.28 -9.03 7.64
N PHE A 197 -9.25 -8.67 6.87
CA PHE A 197 -8.64 -7.34 6.92
C PHE A 197 -9.57 -6.21 6.45
N LEU A 198 -10.54 -6.51 5.60
CA LEU A 198 -11.54 -5.54 5.16
C LEU A 198 -12.70 -5.34 6.16
N GLN A 199 -12.82 -6.19 7.19
CA GLN A 199 -13.87 -6.06 8.20
C GLN A 199 -13.59 -4.92 9.20
N PRO A 200 -14.63 -4.34 9.82
CA PRO A 200 -14.48 -3.44 10.95
C PRO A 200 -13.63 -4.06 12.07
N GLY A 201 -12.79 -3.24 12.71
CA GLY A 201 -11.91 -3.68 13.80
C GLY A 201 -10.58 -4.31 13.35
N SER A 202 -10.32 -4.39 12.05
CA SER A 202 -9.00 -4.74 11.54
C SER A 202 -7.98 -3.61 11.71
N GLN A 203 -6.72 -3.89 11.40
CA GLN A 203 -5.65 -2.89 11.38
C GLN A 203 -5.60 -2.04 10.10
N ARG A 204 -6.57 -2.20 9.17
CA ARG A 204 -6.70 -1.33 8.00
C ARG A 204 -7.01 0.09 8.45
N LYS A 205 -6.27 1.08 7.95
CA LYS A 205 -6.44 2.48 8.39
C LYS A 205 -7.49 3.18 7.51
N PRO A 206 -8.34 4.06 8.09
CA PRO A 206 -9.27 4.87 7.32
C PRO A 206 -8.52 5.91 6.47
N PHE A 207 -9.22 6.53 5.52
CA PHE A 207 -8.66 7.67 4.79
C PHE A 207 -8.26 8.78 5.76
N ASP A 208 -7.12 9.44 5.52
CA ASP A 208 -6.59 10.41 6.47
C ASP A 208 -7.47 11.69 6.48
N ASP A 209 -8.03 12.00 7.64
CA ASP A 209 -8.81 13.22 7.92
C ASP A 209 -7.89 14.41 8.31
N GLU A 210 -8.48 15.60 8.46
CA GLU A 210 -7.73 16.81 8.79
C GLU A 210 -7.00 16.73 10.14
N ASN A 211 -7.63 16.09 11.15
CA ASN A 211 -7.02 15.93 12.47
C ASN A 211 -5.78 15.05 12.40
N ARG A 212 -5.84 13.96 11.61
CA ARG A 212 -4.72 13.06 11.39
C ARG A 212 -3.62 13.73 10.59
N VAL A 213 -3.95 14.48 9.55
CA VAL A 213 -2.97 15.29 8.80
C VAL A 213 -2.24 16.26 9.72
N GLU A 214 -2.95 16.95 10.60
CA GLU A 214 -2.34 17.88 11.56
C GLU A 214 -1.44 17.18 12.58
N ALA A 215 -1.86 16.03 13.10
CA ALA A 215 -1.02 15.21 13.98
C ALA A 215 0.27 14.74 13.29
N VAL A 216 0.17 14.32 12.03
CA VAL A 216 1.33 13.92 11.21
C VAL A 216 2.28 15.09 10.98
N LYS A 217 1.76 16.28 10.66
CA LYS A 217 2.60 17.48 10.49
C LYS A 217 3.43 17.78 11.74
N LYS A 218 2.85 17.67 12.94
CA LYS A 218 3.57 17.88 14.21
C LYS A 218 4.71 16.89 14.45
N ILE A 219 4.62 15.67 13.90
CA ILE A 219 5.68 14.66 14.01
C ILE A 219 6.82 14.96 13.03
N PHE A 220 6.50 15.29 11.77
CA PHE A 220 7.51 15.32 10.69
C PHE A 220 7.98 16.72 10.28
N ILE A 221 7.20 17.77 10.53
CA ILE A 221 7.50 19.16 10.12
C ILE A 221 7.92 19.95 11.36
N LYS A 222 8.95 20.80 11.23
CA LYS A 222 9.39 21.75 12.26
C LYS A 222 8.58 23.04 12.15
#